data_AF-A0A1S3D6A6-F1
#
_entry.id   AF-A0A1S3D6A6-F1
#
_cell.length_a   1.000
_cell.length_b   1.000
_cell.length_c   1.000
_cell.angle_alpha   90.00
_cell.angle_beta   90.00
_cell.angle_gamma   90.00
#
_symmetry.space_group_name_H-M   'P 1'
#
loop_
_entity.id
_entity.type
_entity.pdbx_description
1 polymer ?
#
loop_
_entity_poly.entity_id
_entity_poly.type
_entity_poly.pdbx_seq_one_letter_code
_entity_poly.pdbx_strand_id
1 'polypeptide(L)'
;MMGSLRLDSHRKLSFDADVKKAGKSLEIVKGSLSSYNDENKYNKKWAKYADNVFTVVGGDYNLFDIEGHEQRRRVERIYTDFYDKSIYKNDIALLELTRPFKFNEFVSPICLPNPGLTVTADVGLISGWGRLSEGGSLPHILQAAEVPLTPKEECRRSYAVAGYSNYLNQCQVCTGTKQGGLDSCQGDSGGPLACPLPDGRYYLCGITSWGVGCARPDFYGVYTLVSCYSDWVKSILYASVSAKRVNQTSVEGNH
;
A
#
# COMPACT_ATOMS: atom_id res chain seq x y z
N MET A 1 14.60 4.22 -7.40
CA MET A 1 14.71 3.75 -6.00
C MET A 1 13.42 4.12 -5.29
N MET A 2 12.80 3.18 -4.57
CA MET A 2 11.45 3.32 -4.01
C MET A 2 11.51 3.92 -2.60
N GLY A 3 11.18 5.21 -2.43
CA GLY A 3 11.23 5.91 -1.14
C GLY A 3 9.97 5.71 -0.28
N SER A 4 10.15 5.66 1.05
CA SER A 4 9.13 5.32 2.04
C SER A 4 8.69 6.55 2.90
N LEU A 5 7.65 6.43 3.74
CA LEU A 5 6.86 7.57 4.30
C LEU A 5 6.84 7.68 5.84
N ARG A 6 6.70 8.93 6.34
CA ARG A 6 6.52 9.31 7.76
C ARG A 6 5.12 9.92 8.03
N LEU A 7 4.30 9.23 8.84
CA LEU A 7 3.15 9.82 9.57
C LEU A 7 3.56 10.04 11.02
N ASP A 8 3.22 11.19 11.60
CA ASP A 8 3.30 11.36 13.06
C ASP A 8 2.37 10.33 13.71
N SER A 9 2.98 9.50 14.56
CA SER A 9 2.51 8.20 15.06
C SER A 9 2.41 7.09 13.98
N HIS A 10 3.54 6.38 13.82
CA HIS A 10 3.70 5.08 13.13
C HIS A 10 3.62 5.05 11.57
N ARG A 11 4.72 5.52 10.93
CA ARG A 11 5.48 5.01 9.74
C ARG A 11 4.72 4.20 8.65
N LYS A 12 4.76 4.57 7.34
CA LYS A 12 4.67 3.68 6.13
C LYS A 12 4.38 4.33 4.75
N LEU A 13 5.09 3.85 3.70
CA LEU A 13 5.23 4.17 2.24
C LEU A 13 4.18 4.94 1.38
N SER A 14 4.71 5.58 0.32
CA SER A 14 4.02 6.33 -0.76
C SER A 14 4.06 5.56 -2.10
N PHE A 15 2.91 5.40 -2.76
CA PHE A 15 2.70 4.87 -4.12
C PHE A 15 1.80 5.79 -4.97
N ASP A 16 2.37 6.60 -5.86
CA ASP A 16 1.56 7.32 -6.85
C ASP A 16 1.24 6.36 -8.02
N ALA A 17 -0.01 5.93 -8.16
CA ALA A 17 -0.46 5.04 -9.24
C ALA A 17 -0.93 5.85 -10.47
N ASP A 18 -0.20 5.87 -11.58
CA ASP A 18 -0.58 6.45 -12.90
C ASP A 18 -1.55 7.65 -12.85
N VAL A 19 -1.07 8.77 -12.30
CA VAL A 19 -1.88 9.89 -11.80
C VAL A 19 -1.91 11.13 -12.70
N LYS A 20 -1.23 11.14 -13.85
CA LYS A 20 -1.17 12.34 -14.69
C LYS A 20 -2.48 12.69 -15.40
N LYS A 21 -3.37 11.73 -15.66
CA LYS A 21 -4.57 11.95 -16.50
C LYS A 21 -5.79 12.46 -15.73
N ALA A 22 -5.82 12.32 -14.40
CA ALA A 22 -7.00 12.60 -13.56
C ALA A 22 -6.91 13.89 -12.73
N GLY A 23 -5.74 14.54 -12.65
CA GLY A 23 -5.55 15.75 -11.84
C GLY A 23 -5.75 15.51 -10.33
N LYS A 24 -5.56 14.27 -9.89
CA LYS A 24 -5.57 13.80 -8.49
C LYS A 24 -4.36 12.89 -8.30
N SER A 25 -3.70 12.97 -7.14
CA SER A 25 -2.66 12.03 -6.73
C SER A 25 -3.19 11.16 -5.61
N LEU A 26 -3.12 9.84 -5.78
CA LEU A 26 -3.64 8.85 -4.85
C LEU A 26 -2.51 7.92 -4.42
N GLU A 27 -2.50 7.61 -3.13
CA GLU A 27 -1.52 6.71 -2.51
C GLU A 27 -2.22 5.45 -2.00
N ILE A 28 -1.75 4.28 -2.42
CA ILE A 28 -2.33 3.00 -2.00
C ILE A 28 -1.68 2.55 -0.68
N VAL A 29 -2.46 2.37 0.38
CA VAL A 29 -1.95 1.92 1.69
C VAL A 29 -2.79 0.77 2.24
N LYS A 30 -2.34 0.19 3.35
CA LYS A 30 -3.10 -0.84 4.09
C LYS A 30 -4.38 -0.26 4.70
N GLY A 31 -5.48 -0.98 4.60
CA GLY A 31 -6.80 -0.56 5.07
C GLY A 31 -6.86 -0.31 6.57
N SER A 32 -6.17 -1.10 7.40
CA SER A 32 -6.15 -0.88 8.84
C SER A 32 -5.56 0.46 9.28
N LEU A 33 -4.72 1.12 8.46
CA LEU A 33 -4.19 2.46 8.75
C LEU A 33 -5.32 3.51 8.75
N SER A 34 -6.36 3.31 7.94
CA SER A 34 -7.57 4.15 7.99
C SER A 34 -8.42 3.92 9.24
N SER A 35 -8.28 2.76 9.89
CA SER A 35 -9.09 2.38 11.06
C SER A 35 -8.54 2.86 12.41
N TYR A 36 -7.37 3.51 12.44
CA TYR A 36 -6.78 4.03 13.68
C TYR A 36 -7.63 5.16 14.32
N ASN A 37 -8.60 5.71 13.59
CA ASN A 37 -9.58 6.70 14.08
C ASN A 37 -11.01 6.13 14.21
N ASP A 38 -11.20 4.81 14.14
CA ASP A 38 -12.53 4.21 13.96
C ASP A 38 -13.17 3.77 15.30
N GLU A 39 -13.52 4.76 16.11
CA GLU A 39 -14.71 4.69 16.96
C GLU A 39 -15.82 5.55 16.30
N ASN A 40 -16.35 5.13 15.16
CA ASN A 40 -17.80 5.19 14.87
C ASN A 40 -18.12 4.82 13.42
N LYS A 41 -18.82 3.69 13.31
CA LYS A 41 -19.47 3.17 12.12
C LYS A 41 -20.55 4.16 11.63
N TYR A 42 -20.66 4.29 10.30
CA TYR A 42 -21.71 4.95 9.51
C TYR A 42 -21.46 6.39 9.01
N ASN A 43 -21.25 6.46 7.69
CA ASN A 43 -21.65 7.49 6.73
C ASN A 43 -21.01 8.89 6.74
N LYS A 44 -20.45 9.22 5.56
CA LYS A 44 -20.43 10.53 4.88
C LYS A 44 -19.77 11.75 5.55
N LYS A 45 -19.05 11.60 6.67
CA LYS A 45 -18.37 12.73 7.35
C LYS A 45 -16.84 12.75 7.24
N TRP A 46 -16.26 11.93 6.35
CA TRP A 46 -14.82 11.66 6.31
C TRP A 46 -13.95 12.77 5.71
N ALA A 47 -14.53 13.64 4.87
CA ALA A 47 -13.78 14.73 4.25
C ALA A 47 -13.32 15.81 5.24
N LYS A 48 -13.91 15.90 6.45
CA LYS A 48 -13.61 16.96 7.42
C LYS A 48 -12.50 16.61 8.42
N TYR A 49 -12.12 15.34 8.52
CA TYR A 49 -11.13 14.86 9.52
C TYR A 49 -9.74 14.56 8.93
N ALA A 50 -9.62 14.46 7.60
CA ALA A 50 -8.32 14.31 6.94
C ALA A 50 -7.48 15.59 6.97
N ASP A 51 -8.11 16.76 7.17
CA ASP A 51 -7.51 18.09 6.96
C ASP A 51 -6.23 18.39 7.76
N ASN A 52 -5.82 17.61 8.77
CA ASN A 52 -4.59 17.88 9.53
C ASN A 52 -3.83 16.67 10.11
N VAL A 53 -4.22 15.41 9.89
CA VAL A 53 -3.65 14.28 10.67
C VAL A 53 -2.56 13.50 9.92
N PHE A 54 -2.62 13.44 8.58
CA PHE A 54 -1.75 12.55 7.81
C PHE A 54 -0.96 13.28 6.71
N THR A 55 0.33 12.99 6.63
CA THR A 55 1.25 13.49 5.61
C THR A 55 1.97 12.33 4.92
N VAL A 56 1.93 12.33 3.59
CA VAL A 56 2.68 11.42 2.74
C VAL A 56 4.02 12.05 2.38
N VAL A 57 5.10 11.29 2.51
CA VAL A 57 6.46 11.71 2.16
C VAL A 57 6.96 10.78 1.06
N GLY A 58 7.38 11.36 -0.05
CA GLY A 58 7.99 10.64 -1.17
C GLY A 58 9.44 11.09 -1.35
N GLY A 59 10.31 10.16 -1.75
CA GLY A 59 11.73 10.41 -1.95
C GLY A 59 12.46 10.66 -0.64
N ASP A 60 12.33 9.76 0.32
CA ASP A 60 13.02 9.77 1.61
C ASP A 60 13.87 8.48 1.69
N TYR A 61 15.08 8.56 2.23
CA TYR A 61 16.01 7.43 2.35
C TYR A 61 16.53 7.23 3.78
N ASN A 62 16.94 8.31 4.46
CA ASN A 62 17.28 8.29 5.89
C ASN A 62 16.25 9.04 6.74
N LEU A 63 15.53 8.30 7.59
CA LEU A 63 14.47 8.85 8.44
C LEU A 63 14.91 9.92 9.46
N PHE A 64 16.21 10.06 9.72
CA PHE A 64 16.76 11.05 10.65
C PHE A 64 17.34 12.27 9.97
N ASP A 65 17.51 12.23 8.65
CA ASP A 65 18.09 13.32 7.88
C ASP A 65 17.03 13.95 6.96
N ILE A 66 17.28 15.19 6.56
CA ILE A 66 16.55 15.83 5.47
C ILE A 66 17.56 16.03 4.35
N GLU A 67 17.50 15.16 3.35
CA GLU A 67 18.48 15.00 2.29
C GLU A 67 18.21 15.99 1.13
N GLY A 68 17.06 16.66 1.15
CA GLY A 68 16.70 17.74 0.23
C GLY A 68 15.89 17.27 -0.98
N HIS A 69 15.68 15.97 -1.12
CA HIS A 69 14.84 15.37 -2.16
C HIS A 69 13.43 15.00 -1.68
N GLU A 70 13.15 15.11 -0.37
CA GLU A 70 11.87 14.72 0.23
C GLU A 70 10.75 15.66 -0.20
N GLN A 71 9.64 15.06 -0.61
CA GLN A 71 8.42 15.77 -0.94
C GLN A 71 7.34 15.43 0.08
N ARG A 72 6.85 16.42 0.82
CA ARG A 72 5.75 16.23 1.78
C ARG A 72 4.41 16.62 1.17
N ARG A 73 3.37 15.82 1.38
CA ARG A 73 2.00 16.02 0.86
C ARG A 73 0.98 15.72 1.94
N ARG A 74 0.09 16.66 2.23
CA ARG A 74 -1.02 16.41 3.16
C ARG A 74 -2.06 15.54 2.48
N VAL A 75 -2.69 14.65 3.24
CA VAL A 75 -3.84 13.86 2.81
C VAL A 75 -5.10 14.73 2.88
N GLU A 76 -5.82 14.83 1.77
CA GLU A 76 -7.10 15.53 1.66
C GLU A 76 -8.28 14.60 1.95
N ARG A 77 -8.23 13.34 1.47
CA ARG A 77 -9.29 12.35 1.71
C ARG A 77 -8.72 10.95 1.84
N ILE A 78 -9.46 10.09 2.54
CA ILE A 78 -9.16 8.65 2.66
C ILE A 78 -10.36 7.87 2.11
N TYR A 79 -10.09 6.91 1.24
CA TYR A 79 -11.06 5.96 0.71
C TYR A 79 -10.74 4.56 1.22
N THR A 80 -11.76 3.82 1.63
CA THR A 80 -11.63 2.45 2.17
C THR A 80 -12.59 1.51 1.45
N ASP A 81 -12.27 0.22 1.45
CA ASP A 81 -13.09 -0.83 0.81
C ASP A 81 -13.65 -1.83 1.84
N PHE A 82 -14.33 -1.35 2.87
CA PHE A 82 -14.96 -2.21 3.89
C PHE A 82 -13.99 -3.19 4.56
N TYR A 83 -12.86 -2.69 5.07
CA TYR A 83 -11.88 -3.49 5.80
C TYR A 83 -12.53 -4.29 6.93
N ASP A 84 -12.35 -5.61 6.91
CA ASP A 84 -12.81 -6.51 7.97
C ASP A 84 -11.64 -6.95 8.83
N LYS A 85 -11.52 -6.31 9.99
CA LYS A 85 -10.45 -6.56 10.97
C LYS A 85 -10.49 -7.99 11.54
N SER A 86 -11.64 -8.67 11.54
CA SER A 86 -11.75 -10.01 12.13
C SER A 86 -10.96 -11.07 11.35
N ILE A 87 -10.80 -10.85 10.05
CA ILE A 87 -10.15 -11.78 9.11
C ILE A 87 -9.13 -11.10 8.17
N TYR A 88 -8.76 -9.85 8.46
CA TYR A 88 -7.86 -9.02 7.64
C TYR A 88 -8.24 -8.97 6.15
N LYS A 89 -9.54 -8.95 5.86
CA LYS A 89 -10.06 -8.88 4.49
C LYS A 89 -10.22 -7.42 4.05
N ASN A 90 -10.01 -7.16 2.76
CA ASN A 90 -10.07 -5.82 2.17
C ASN A 90 -9.14 -4.82 2.85
N ASP A 91 -7.93 -5.27 3.14
CA ASP A 91 -6.94 -4.50 3.86
C ASP A 91 -6.16 -3.57 2.91
N ILE A 92 -6.91 -2.63 2.33
CA ILE A 92 -6.45 -1.60 1.39
C ILE A 92 -7.23 -0.29 1.63
N ALA A 93 -6.56 0.84 1.42
CA ALA A 93 -7.13 2.19 1.41
C ALA A 93 -6.41 3.07 0.38
N LEU A 94 -7.05 4.15 -0.08
CA LEU A 94 -6.44 5.17 -0.92
C LEU A 94 -6.38 6.50 -0.18
N LEU A 95 -5.24 7.17 -0.22
CA LEU A 95 -5.07 8.52 0.31
C LEU A 95 -5.03 9.49 -0.87
N GLU A 96 -6.03 10.38 -0.97
CA GLU A 96 -6.00 11.50 -1.90
C GLU A 96 -5.12 12.60 -1.34
N LEU A 97 -4.14 13.04 -2.12
CA LEU A 97 -3.21 14.10 -1.72
C LEU A 97 -3.73 15.48 -2.14
N THR A 98 -3.53 16.45 -1.25
CA THR A 98 -3.80 17.88 -1.51
C THR A 98 -3.11 18.43 -2.76
N ARG A 99 -1.98 17.84 -3.18
CA ARG A 99 -1.28 18.17 -4.42
C ARG A 99 -0.42 16.98 -4.88
N PRO A 100 -0.16 16.82 -6.18
CA PRO A 100 0.63 15.69 -6.68
C PRO A 100 2.11 15.78 -6.33
N PHE A 101 2.79 14.64 -6.38
CA PHE A 101 4.25 14.57 -6.37
C PHE A 101 4.85 15.14 -7.66
N LYS A 102 6.06 15.69 -7.57
CA LYS A 102 6.86 16.05 -8.74
C LYS A 102 7.80 14.89 -9.02
N PHE A 103 7.62 14.19 -10.13
CA PHE A 103 8.48 13.06 -10.46
C PHE A 103 9.90 13.51 -10.81
N ASN A 104 10.87 12.76 -10.29
CA ASN A 104 12.30 12.95 -10.49
C ASN A 104 13.02 11.61 -10.22
N GLU A 105 14.35 11.62 -10.11
CA GLU A 105 15.13 10.41 -9.84
C GLU A 105 14.85 9.75 -8.46
N PHE A 106 14.33 10.52 -7.49
CA PHE A 106 14.00 10.07 -6.13
C PHE A 106 12.52 9.72 -5.93
N VAL A 107 11.64 10.22 -6.81
CA VAL A 107 10.18 10.05 -6.73
C VAL A 107 9.65 9.60 -8.08
N SER A 108 9.26 8.33 -8.16
CA SER A 108 8.66 7.71 -9.35
C SER A 108 7.42 6.92 -8.96
N PRO A 109 6.39 6.89 -9.83
CA PRO A 109 5.24 6.01 -9.64
C PRO A 109 5.63 4.54 -9.79
N ILE A 110 4.81 3.66 -9.20
CA ILE A 110 4.82 2.21 -9.46
C ILE A 110 3.62 1.85 -10.36
N CYS A 111 3.75 0.83 -11.19
CA CYS A 111 2.65 0.44 -12.07
C CYS A 111 1.50 -0.18 -11.26
N LEU A 112 0.26 0.21 -11.56
CA LEU A 112 -0.92 -0.49 -11.05
C LEU A 112 -1.17 -1.75 -11.90
N PRO A 113 -1.36 -2.94 -11.29
CA PRO A 113 -1.66 -4.14 -12.06
C PRO A 113 -3.03 -4.05 -12.74
N ASN A 114 -3.19 -4.78 -13.85
CA ASN A 114 -4.50 -4.97 -14.45
C ASN A 114 -5.43 -5.75 -13.50
N PRO A 115 -6.75 -5.46 -13.52
CA PRO A 115 -7.73 -6.22 -12.74
C PRO A 115 -7.63 -7.71 -13.06
N GLY A 116 -7.62 -8.53 -12.01
CA GLY A 116 -7.54 -10.00 -12.14
C GLY A 116 -6.19 -10.54 -12.62
N LEU A 117 -5.15 -9.70 -12.72
CA LEU A 117 -3.79 -10.17 -13.03
C LEU A 117 -3.36 -11.24 -12.02
N THR A 118 -2.94 -12.39 -12.54
CA THR A 118 -2.34 -13.48 -11.77
C THR A 118 -0.85 -13.22 -11.64
N VAL A 119 -0.33 -13.31 -10.41
CA VAL A 119 1.09 -13.13 -10.13
C VAL A 119 1.85 -14.36 -10.63
N THR A 120 2.73 -14.17 -11.62
CA THR A 120 3.57 -15.23 -12.20
C THR A 120 5.05 -15.07 -11.86
N ALA A 121 5.42 -14.05 -11.11
CA ALA A 121 6.79 -13.84 -10.67
C ALA A 121 7.15 -14.81 -9.53
N ASP A 122 8.34 -15.41 -9.60
CA ASP A 122 8.86 -16.27 -8.54
C ASP A 122 9.40 -15.47 -7.36
N VAL A 123 9.86 -14.24 -7.62
CA VAL A 123 10.47 -13.33 -6.63
C VAL A 123 9.83 -11.95 -6.72
N GLY A 124 9.61 -11.36 -5.55
CA GLY A 124 9.14 -10.00 -5.38
C GLY A 124 10.13 -9.19 -4.54
N LEU A 125 10.05 -7.87 -4.63
CA LEU A 125 10.86 -6.95 -3.86
C LEU A 125 10.00 -6.29 -2.79
N ILE A 126 10.42 -6.42 -1.54
CA ILE A 126 9.86 -5.64 -0.42
C ILE A 126 10.85 -4.54 -0.04
N SER A 127 10.33 -3.44 0.49
CA SER A 127 11.15 -2.33 0.95
C SER A 127 10.48 -1.60 2.11
N GLY A 128 11.26 -1.07 3.03
CA GLY A 128 10.74 -0.30 4.15
C GLY A 128 11.76 -0.02 5.26
N TRP A 129 11.25 0.50 6.37
CA TRP A 129 12.01 0.76 7.61
C TRP A 129 11.43 0.02 8.81
N GLY A 130 10.77 -1.11 8.58
CA GLY A 130 10.38 -2.03 9.62
C GLY A 130 11.59 -2.68 10.28
N ARG A 131 11.34 -3.32 11.43
CA ARG A 131 12.38 -3.93 12.25
C ARG A 131 13.12 -4.97 11.43
N LEU A 132 14.43 -5.08 11.62
CA LEU A 132 15.24 -6.10 10.93
C LEU A 132 15.05 -7.50 11.52
N SER A 133 14.43 -7.58 12.70
CA SER A 133 14.12 -8.82 13.40
C SER A 133 12.91 -8.61 14.31
N GLU A 134 12.24 -9.70 14.66
CA GLU A 134 11.09 -9.65 15.56
C GLU A 134 11.46 -9.00 16.91
N GLY A 135 10.83 -7.87 17.22
CA GLY A 135 11.16 -7.09 18.42
C GLY A 135 12.48 -6.30 18.37
N GLY A 136 13.25 -6.39 17.28
CA GLY A 136 14.53 -5.71 17.06
C GLY A 136 14.42 -4.20 16.81
N SER A 137 15.53 -3.50 16.58
CA SER A 137 15.50 -2.04 16.33
C SER A 137 14.92 -1.69 14.96
N LEU A 138 14.44 -0.44 14.82
CA LEU A 138 13.97 0.10 13.54
C LEU A 138 15.17 0.73 12.82
N PRO A 139 15.47 0.30 11.58
CA PRO A 139 16.54 0.90 10.79
C PRO A 139 16.20 2.36 10.45
N HIS A 140 17.23 3.16 10.25
CA HIS A 140 17.13 4.56 9.86
C HIS A 140 17.19 4.71 8.35
N ILE A 141 17.97 3.84 7.72
CA ILE A 141 18.19 3.76 6.28
C ILE A 141 17.21 2.75 5.68
N LEU A 142 16.69 3.06 4.49
CA LEU A 142 15.73 2.22 3.80
C LEU A 142 16.34 0.86 3.53
N GLN A 143 15.58 -0.19 3.84
CA GLN A 143 15.95 -1.56 3.52
C GLN A 143 15.13 -2.06 2.33
N ALA A 144 15.71 -3.01 1.61
CA ALA A 144 15.03 -3.74 0.57
C ALA A 144 15.50 -5.20 0.57
N ALA A 145 14.59 -6.11 0.24
CA ALA A 145 14.88 -7.53 0.21
C ALA A 145 14.05 -8.23 -0.87
N GLU A 146 14.68 -9.18 -1.55
CA GLU A 146 13.99 -10.08 -2.47
C GLU A 146 13.36 -11.22 -1.68
N VAL A 147 12.06 -11.43 -1.84
CA VAL A 147 11.31 -12.49 -1.18
C VAL A 147 10.67 -13.41 -2.21
N PRO A 148 10.75 -14.73 -2.02
CA PRO A 148 10.08 -15.66 -2.93
C PRO A 148 8.57 -15.54 -2.77
N LEU A 149 7.85 -15.61 -3.89
CA LEU A 149 6.40 -15.73 -3.90
C LEU A 149 6.02 -17.17 -3.59
N THR A 150 5.15 -17.36 -2.61
CA THR A 150 4.73 -18.69 -2.17
C THR A 150 3.38 -19.02 -2.77
N PRO A 151 3.18 -20.24 -3.31
CA PRO A 151 1.88 -20.73 -3.70
C PRO A 151 0.87 -20.59 -2.56
N LYS A 152 -0.29 -20.00 -2.85
CA LYS A 152 -1.34 -19.74 -1.85
C LYS A 152 -1.75 -20.98 -1.08
N GLU A 153 -1.79 -22.13 -1.76
CA GLU A 153 -2.20 -23.38 -1.14
C GLU A 153 -1.19 -23.87 -0.10
N GLU A 154 0.10 -23.64 -0.31
CA GLU A 154 1.13 -23.93 0.69
C GLU A 154 0.99 -23.02 1.90
N CYS A 155 0.85 -21.71 1.66
CA CYS A 155 0.56 -20.73 2.70
C CYS A 155 -0.70 -21.11 3.51
N ARG A 156 -1.77 -21.53 2.83
CA ARG A 156 -3.03 -21.97 3.44
C ARG A 156 -2.84 -23.18 4.35
N ARG A 157 -2.05 -24.17 3.94
CA ARG A 157 -1.77 -25.36 4.76
C ARG A 157 -1.02 -24.98 6.03
N SER A 158 0.02 -24.15 5.92
CA SER A 158 0.76 -23.63 7.07
C SER A 158 -0.13 -22.92 8.08
N TYR A 159 -0.96 -21.98 7.60
CA TYR A 159 -1.86 -21.23 8.48
C TYR A 159 -3.05 -22.05 9.01
N ALA A 160 -3.45 -23.12 8.32
CA ALA A 160 -4.49 -24.02 8.81
C ALA A 160 -4.04 -24.77 10.08
N VAL A 161 -2.77 -25.18 10.18
CA VAL A 161 -2.21 -25.82 11.38
C VAL A 161 -2.29 -24.89 12.60
N ALA A 162 -2.16 -23.59 12.38
CA ALA A 162 -2.22 -22.57 13.42
C ALA A 162 -3.64 -22.03 13.70
N GLY A 163 -4.69 -22.59 13.06
CA GLY A 163 -6.08 -22.18 13.28
C GLY A 163 -6.54 -20.94 12.50
N TYR A 164 -5.79 -20.53 11.46
CA TYR A 164 -6.08 -19.34 10.65
C TYR A 164 -6.55 -19.68 9.22
N SER A 165 -7.07 -20.88 8.97
CA SER A 165 -7.44 -21.35 7.63
C SER A 165 -8.46 -20.45 6.91
N ASN A 166 -9.35 -19.79 7.65
CA ASN A 166 -10.39 -18.89 7.13
C ASN A 166 -9.92 -17.45 6.89
N TYR A 167 -8.67 -17.11 7.25
CA TYR A 167 -8.10 -15.77 7.10
C TYR A 167 -7.48 -15.54 5.72
N LEU A 168 -7.16 -16.62 5.00
CA LEU A 168 -6.60 -16.60 3.65
C LEU A 168 -7.71 -16.66 2.59
N ASN A 169 -7.82 -15.59 1.80
CA ASN A 169 -8.79 -15.46 0.72
C ASN A 169 -8.13 -15.27 -0.66
N GLN A 170 -8.95 -15.21 -1.71
CA GLN A 170 -8.47 -15.08 -3.10
C GLN A 170 -7.73 -13.77 -3.39
N CYS A 171 -7.95 -12.72 -2.59
CA CYS A 171 -7.36 -11.40 -2.74
C CYS A 171 -6.18 -11.15 -1.80
N GLN A 172 -5.45 -12.21 -1.48
CA GLN A 172 -4.16 -12.16 -0.79
C GLN A 172 -3.09 -12.92 -1.57
N VAL A 173 -1.83 -12.57 -1.35
CA VAL A 173 -0.63 -13.24 -1.88
C VAL A 173 0.35 -13.47 -0.73
N CYS A 174 1.09 -14.58 -0.78
CA CYS A 174 2.03 -14.94 0.28
C CYS A 174 3.48 -14.87 -0.21
N THR A 175 4.39 -14.53 0.70
CA THR A 175 5.83 -14.52 0.46
C THR A 175 6.59 -15.28 1.53
N GLY A 176 7.79 -15.73 1.19
CA GLY A 176 8.72 -16.37 2.12
C GLY A 176 8.88 -17.86 1.84
N THR A 177 9.63 -18.52 2.72
CA THR A 177 9.95 -19.94 2.61
C THR A 177 9.50 -20.66 3.87
N LYS A 178 9.32 -21.98 3.76
CA LYS A 178 8.99 -22.82 4.91
C LYS A 178 10.02 -22.71 6.04
N GLN A 179 11.29 -22.48 5.72
CA GLN A 179 12.36 -22.33 6.70
C GLN A 179 12.28 -20.98 7.43
N GLY A 180 11.48 -20.03 6.94
CA GLY A 180 11.45 -18.66 7.42
C GLY A 180 12.70 -17.88 7.00
N GLY A 181 13.15 -16.98 7.87
CA GLY A 181 14.37 -16.19 7.72
C GLY A 181 14.15 -14.78 7.17
N LEU A 182 13.61 -14.63 5.96
CA LEU A 182 13.44 -13.34 5.30
C LEU A 182 11.96 -13.02 5.03
N ASP A 183 11.46 -11.91 5.60
CA ASP A 183 10.11 -11.38 5.40
C ASP A 183 10.04 -9.90 5.78
N SER A 184 8.95 -9.22 5.42
CA SER A 184 8.59 -7.93 6.03
C SER A 184 8.34 -8.11 7.52
N CYS A 185 8.69 -7.12 8.34
CA CYS A 185 8.56 -7.24 9.79
C CYS A 185 7.81 -6.04 10.39
N GLN A 186 7.76 -5.96 11.73
CA GLN A 186 6.97 -4.91 12.39
C GLN A 186 7.47 -3.53 11.98
N GLY A 187 6.56 -2.71 11.46
CA GLY A 187 6.88 -1.39 10.93
C GLY A 187 6.77 -1.29 9.40
N ASP A 188 6.79 -2.40 8.67
CA ASP A 188 6.59 -2.44 7.20
C ASP A 188 5.13 -2.64 6.78
N SER A 189 4.23 -2.87 7.75
CA SER A 189 2.82 -3.26 7.56
C SER A 189 1.92 -2.31 6.72
N GLY A 190 2.06 -2.29 5.40
CA GLY A 190 1.41 -1.40 4.44
C GLY A 190 2.38 -0.90 3.37
N GLY A 191 3.62 -1.33 3.44
CA GLY A 191 4.62 -1.23 2.39
C GLY A 191 4.35 -2.16 1.21
N PRO A 192 5.17 -2.04 0.16
CA PRO A 192 4.96 -2.71 -1.09
C PRO A 192 5.52 -4.12 -1.06
N LEU A 193 4.81 -4.97 -1.78
CA LEU A 193 5.42 -6.05 -2.53
C LEU A 193 5.40 -5.66 -4.01
N ALA A 194 6.58 -5.35 -4.56
CA ALA A 194 6.75 -5.01 -5.96
C ALA A 194 7.15 -6.26 -6.77
N CYS A 195 6.52 -6.49 -7.93
CA CYS A 195 6.90 -7.58 -8.83
C CYS A 195 7.38 -7.04 -10.17
N PRO A 196 8.33 -7.71 -10.82
CA PRO A 196 8.89 -7.26 -12.09
C PRO A 196 7.89 -7.40 -13.25
N LEU A 197 7.99 -6.48 -14.21
CA LEU A 197 7.37 -6.55 -15.53
C LEU A 197 8.43 -6.93 -16.58
N PRO A 198 8.03 -7.53 -17.72
CA PRO A 198 8.97 -7.90 -18.79
C PRO A 198 9.78 -6.74 -19.39
N ASP A 199 9.29 -5.50 -19.25
CA ASP A 199 9.91 -4.29 -19.76
C ASP A 199 10.88 -3.62 -18.76
N GLY A 200 11.21 -4.31 -17.67
CA GLY A 200 12.12 -3.82 -16.63
C GLY A 200 11.48 -2.89 -15.60
N ARG A 201 10.19 -2.57 -15.74
CA ARG A 201 9.43 -1.84 -14.70
C ARG A 201 8.96 -2.78 -13.59
N TYR A 202 8.39 -2.20 -12.54
CA TYR A 202 7.74 -2.95 -11.46
C TYR A 202 6.28 -2.53 -11.33
N TYR A 203 5.44 -3.49 -10.95
CA TYR A 203 4.05 -3.24 -10.55
C TYR A 203 3.85 -3.54 -9.07
N LEU A 204 2.88 -2.86 -8.46
CA LEU A 204 2.49 -3.11 -7.07
C LEU A 204 1.70 -4.41 -7.02
N CYS A 205 2.36 -5.50 -6.65
CA CYS A 205 1.76 -6.82 -6.55
C CYS A 205 0.91 -6.93 -5.30
N GLY A 206 1.47 -6.51 -4.16
CA GLY A 206 0.82 -6.64 -2.87
C GLY A 206 1.09 -5.48 -1.92
N ILE A 207 0.30 -5.42 -0.86
CA ILE A 207 0.45 -4.49 0.27
C ILE A 207 0.65 -5.32 1.53
N THR A 208 1.72 -5.10 2.29
CA THR A 208 2.03 -5.87 3.50
C THR A 208 0.86 -5.80 4.46
N SER A 209 0.21 -6.94 4.73
CA SER A 209 -1.02 -6.99 5.53
C SER A 209 -0.72 -7.61 6.89
N TRP A 210 -0.59 -8.93 6.99
CA TRP A 210 -0.46 -9.63 8.27
C TRP A 210 0.48 -10.83 8.16
N GLY A 211 0.82 -11.40 9.31
CA GLY A 211 1.66 -12.59 9.42
C GLY A 211 1.83 -12.99 10.88
N VAL A 212 2.34 -14.19 11.12
CA VAL A 212 2.67 -14.68 12.47
C VAL A 212 4.18 -14.55 12.70
N GLY A 213 4.56 -13.58 13.54
CA GLY A 213 5.97 -13.22 13.76
C GLY A 213 6.61 -12.57 12.55
N CYS A 214 7.94 -12.45 12.58
CA CYS A 214 8.71 -12.01 11.40
C CYS A 214 9.52 -13.19 10.88
N ALA A 215 9.15 -13.70 9.71
CA ALA A 215 9.85 -14.79 9.03
C ALA A 215 10.08 -16.04 9.92
N ARG A 216 9.09 -16.40 10.74
CA ARG A 216 9.16 -17.61 11.56
C ARG A 216 9.07 -18.85 10.65
N PRO A 217 9.75 -19.97 10.99
CA PRO A 217 9.54 -21.23 10.29
C PRO A 217 8.05 -21.59 10.21
N ASP A 218 7.66 -22.17 9.07
CA ASP A 218 6.31 -22.52 8.69
C ASP A 218 5.30 -21.36 8.53
N PHE A 219 5.69 -20.10 8.77
CA PHE A 219 4.82 -18.94 8.60
C PHE A 219 5.30 -18.00 7.49
N TYR A 220 4.37 -17.63 6.61
CA TYR A 220 4.60 -16.78 5.44
C TYR A 220 4.09 -15.37 5.68
N GLY A 221 4.71 -14.37 5.06
CA GLY A 221 4.16 -13.02 5.01
C GLY A 221 2.92 -12.98 4.13
N VAL A 222 1.83 -12.36 4.59
CA VAL A 222 0.56 -12.25 3.85
C VAL A 222 0.30 -10.80 3.45
N TYR A 223 0.07 -10.62 2.16
CA TYR A 223 -0.10 -9.32 1.51
C TYR A 223 -1.47 -9.24 0.86
N THR A 224 -2.10 -8.06 0.88
CA THR A 224 -3.31 -7.79 0.09
C THR A 224 -2.93 -7.78 -1.39
N LEU A 225 -3.54 -8.63 -2.22
CA LEU A 225 -3.26 -8.71 -3.66
C LEU A 225 -3.93 -7.53 -4.39
N VAL A 226 -3.13 -6.62 -4.95
CA VAL A 226 -3.65 -5.36 -5.50
C VAL A 226 -4.49 -5.55 -6.76
N SER A 227 -4.22 -6.58 -7.57
CA SER A 227 -4.99 -6.86 -8.80
C SER A 227 -6.47 -7.18 -8.53
N CYS A 228 -6.84 -7.60 -7.32
CA CYS A 228 -8.24 -7.74 -6.91
C CYS A 228 -8.97 -6.41 -6.75
N TYR A 229 -8.23 -5.33 -6.44
CA TYR A 229 -8.79 -4.03 -6.10
C TYR A 229 -8.55 -2.99 -7.20
N SER A 230 -7.84 -3.35 -8.28
CA SER A 230 -7.52 -2.42 -9.37
C SER A 230 -8.74 -1.73 -9.96
N ASP A 231 -9.89 -2.40 -10.08
CA ASP A 231 -11.13 -1.76 -10.56
C ASP A 231 -11.66 -0.73 -9.56
N TRP A 232 -11.66 -1.06 -8.27
CA TRP A 232 -12.02 -0.12 -7.21
C TRP A 232 -11.09 1.10 -7.20
N VAL A 233 -9.77 0.89 -7.28
CA VAL A 233 -8.77 1.96 -7.37
C VAL A 233 -9.01 2.84 -8.60
N LYS A 234 -9.18 2.24 -9.77
CA LYS A 234 -9.48 2.96 -11.03
C LYS A 234 -10.79 3.72 -10.94
N SER A 235 -11.83 3.16 -10.31
CA SER A 235 -13.11 3.83 -10.14
C SER A 235 -12.97 5.14 -9.35
N ILE A 236 -12.13 5.17 -8.31
CA ILE A 236 -11.90 6.39 -7.50
C ILE A 236 -11.04 7.39 -8.27
N LEU A 237 -10.00 6.91 -8.97
CA LEU A 237 -9.17 7.74 -9.85
C LEU A 237 -10.03 8.47 -10.90
N TYR A 238 -10.96 7.76 -11.55
CA TYR A 238 -11.74 8.30 -12.67
C TYR A 238 -13.10 8.93 -12.30
N ALA A 239 -13.75 8.53 -11.20
CA ALA A 239 -15.04 9.11 -10.77
C ALA A 239 -14.97 10.62 -10.54
N SER A 240 -13.79 11.10 -10.15
CA SER A 240 -13.57 12.51 -9.88
C SER A 240 -13.24 13.37 -11.10
N VAL A 241 -12.83 12.75 -12.21
CA VAL A 241 -12.58 13.41 -13.50
C VAL A 241 -13.91 13.84 -14.13
N SER A 242 -14.93 12.98 -14.02
CA SER A 242 -16.28 13.24 -14.54
C SER A 242 -16.97 14.38 -13.79
N ALA A 243 -16.81 14.47 -12.47
CA ALA A 243 -17.39 15.56 -11.67
C ALA A 243 -16.79 16.95 -12.02
N LYS A 244 -15.49 17.01 -12.36
CA LYS A 244 -14.85 18.27 -12.80
C LYS A 244 -15.29 18.71 -14.20
N ARG A 245 -15.53 17.77 -15.13
CA ARG A 245 -16.05 18.12 -16.48
C ARG A 245 -17.46 18.68 -16.43
N VAL A 246 -18.35 18.10 -15.63
CA VAL A 246 -19.75 18.57 -15.50
C VAL A 246 -19.81 20.01 -14.98
N ASN A 247 -18.93 20.37 -14.04
CA ASN A 247 -18.86 21.73 -13.49
C ASN A 247 -18.20 22.76 -14.42
N GLN A 248 -17.50 22.35 -15.48
CA GLN A 248 -16.96 23.26 -16.49
C GLN A 248 -17.96 23.54 -17.62
N THR A 249 -18.78 22.56 -18.00
CA THR A 249 -19.83 22.73 -19.02
C THR A 249 -21.02 23.59 -18.58
N SER A 250 -21.19 23.89 -17.29
CA SER A 250 -22.29 24.71 -16.77
C SER A 250 -21.98 26.21 -16.67
N VAL A 251 -20.77 26.66 -17.03
CA VAL A 251 -20.35 28.07 -16.95
C VAL A 251 -20.34 28.77 -18.32
N GLU A 252 -20.40 28.04 -19.43
CA GLU A 252 -20.38 28.63 -20.80
C GLU A 252 -21.77 28.86 -21.41
N GLY A 253 -22.85 28.76 -20.61
CA GLY A 253 -24.23 28.78 -21.10
C GLY A 253 -25.08 29.99 -20.73
N ASN A 254 -24.50 31.16 -20.44
CA ASN A 254 -25.26 32.41 -20.23
C ASN A 254 -24.45 33.65 -20.65
N HIS A 255 -24.46 33.94 -21.95
CA HIS A 255 -24.22 35.28 -22.51
C HIS A 255 -25.31 35.56 -23.55
#